data_AF-A0AAV9FG97-F1
#
_entry.id   AF-A0AAV9FG97-F1
#
_cell.length_a   1.000
_cell.length_b   1.000
_cell.length_c   1.000
_cell.angle_alpha   90.00
_cell.angle_beta   90.00
_cell.angle_gamma   90.00
#
_symmetry.space_group_name_H-M   'P 1'
#
loop_
_entity.id
_entity.type
_entity.pdbx_description
1 polymer ?
#
loop_
_entity_poly.entity_id
_entity_poly.type
_entity_poly.pdbx_seq_one_letter_code
_entity_poly.pdbx_strand_id
1 'polypeptide(L)' 'MMKVGCALCVAVGCIASGTVAARVLEGLDWLESFYLSVTSVTTVGYGDYSFTTVRGRAFATAWLLVSTLAVARAFLY' A
#
# COMPACT_ATOMS: atom_id res chain seq x y z
N MET A 1 15.35 -19.95 -5.62
CA MET A 1 14.16 -19.44 -6.33
C MET A 1 12.98 -19.07 -5.42
N MET A 2 12.89 -19.52 -4.15
CA MET A 2 11.74 -19.20 -3.27
C MET A 2 11.69 -17.76 -2.70
N LYS A 3 12.83 -17.06 -2.58
CA LYS A 3 12.91 -15.75 -1.90
C LYS A 3 12.12 -14.64 -2.61
N VAL A 4 12.14 -14.63 -3.95
CA VAL A 4 11.41 -13.65 -4.77
C VAL A 4 9.89 -13.88 -4.69
N GLY A 5 9.44 -15.13 -4.59
CA GLY A 5 8.02 -15.45 -4.47
C GLY A 5 7.40 -14.86 -3.21
N CYS A 6 8.07 -15.00 -2.06
CA CYS A 6 7.60 -14.43 -0.80
C CYS A 6 7.55 -12.90 -0.83
N ALA A 7 8.57 -12.24 -1.39
CA ALA A 7 8.59 -10.79 -1.54
C ALA A 7 7.43 -10.29 -2.42
N LEU A 8 7.11 -11.01 -3.51
CA LEU A 8 5.98 -10.67 -4.37
C LEU A 8 4.64 -10.84 -3.67
N CYS A 9 4.46 -11.94 -2.91
CA CYS A 9 3.24 -12.16 -2.12
C CYS A 9 3.03 -11.06 -1.07
N VAL A 10 4.09 -10.63 -0.39
CA VAL A 10 4.03 -9.54 0.58
C VAL A 10 3.66 -8.22 -0.11
N ALA A 11 4.26 -7.91 -1.25
CA ALA A 11 3.93 -6.69 -2.01
C ALA A 11 2.46 -6.68 -2.47
N VAL A 12 1.96 -7.80 -2.99
CA VAL A 12 0.54 -7.94 -3.38
C VAL A 12 -0.38 -7.81 -2.17
N GLY A 13 -0.02 -8.44 -1.05
CA GLY A 13 -0.73 -8.30 0.21
C GLY A 13 -0.80 -6.86 0.68
N CYS A 14 0.30 -6.10 0.53
CA CYS A 14 0.36 -4.70 0.88
C CYS A 14 -0.54 -3.82 -0.02
N ILE A 15 -0.59 -4.11 -1.31
CA ILE A 15 -1.45 -3.38 -2.25
C ILE A 15 -2.92 -3.66 -1.94
N ALA A 16 -3.29 -4.91 -1.67
CA ALA A 16 -4.67 -5.28 -1.38
C ALA A 16 -5.20 -4.58 -0.11
N SER A 17 -4.40 -4.54 0.94
CA SER A 17 -4.75 -3.90 2.22
C SER A 17 -4.79 -2.37 2.13
N GLY A 18 -3.86 -1.74 1.39
CA GLY A 18 -3.94 -0.31 1.10
C GLY A 18 -5.17 0.06 0.25
N THR A 19 -5.55 -0.80 -0.70
CA THR A 19 -6.78 -0.65 -1.52
C THR A 19 -8.03 -0.71 -0.66
N VAL A 20 -8.15 -1.71 0.23
CA VAL A 20 -9.30 -1.84 1.14
C VAL A 20 -9.37 -0.65 2.10
N ALA A 21 -8.24 -0.21 2.64
CA ALA A 21 -8.21 0.94 3.53
C ALA A 21 -8.60 2.23 2.82
N ALA A 22 -8.12 2.47 1.59
CA ALA A 22 -8.52 3.61 0.78
C ALA A 22 -10.04 3.60 0.51
N ARG A 23 -10.62 2.44 0.18
CA ARG A 23 -12.07 2.32 0.00
C ARG A 23 -12.86 2.61 1.28
N VAL A 24 -12.43 2.07 2.42
CA VAL A 24 -13.18 2.19 3.68
C VAL A 24 -13.01 3.57 4.31
N LEU A 25 -11.83 4.16 4.24
CA LEU A 25 -11.50 5.43 4.89
C LEU A 25 -11.85 6.65 4.03
N GLU A 26 -11.66 6.56 2.71
CA GLU A 26 -11.86 7.69 1.79
C GLU A 26 -13.08 7.49 0.88
N GLY A 27 -13.67 6.30 0.80
CA GLY A 27 -14.81 6.03 -0.07
C GLY A 27 -14.47 5.99 -1.56
N LEU A 28 -13.18 5.99 -1.92
CA LEU A 28 -12.67 5.98 -3.30
C LEU A 28 -13.17 4.75 -4.07
N ASP A 29 -13.26 4.84 -5.40
CA ASP A 29 -13.63 3.67 -6.20
C ASP A 29 -12.57 2.56 -6.13
N TRP A 30 -12.92 1.33 -6.52
CA TRP A 30 -11.98 0.20 -6.46
C TRP A 30 -10.74 0.46 -7.31
N LEU A 31 -10.93 1.04 -8.50
CA LEU A 31 -9.83 1.36 -9.41
C LEU A 31 -8.93 2.46 -8.86
N GLU A 32 -9.53 3.51 -8.30
CA GLU A 32 -8.82 4.65 -7.69
C GLU A 32 -8.05 4.22 -6.44
N SER A 33 -8.67 3.40 -5.60
CA SER A 33 -8.06 2.82 -4.40
C SER A 33 -6.87 1.92 -4.73
N PHE A 34 -7.01 1.10 -5.79
CA PHE A 34 -5.93 0.25 -6.28
C PHE A 34 -4.78 1.09 -6.85
N TYR A 35 -5.11 2.09 -7.68
CA TYR A 35 -4.13 3.01 -8.24
C TYR A 35 -3.36 3.76 -7.16
N LEU A 36 -4.06 4.31 -6.16
CA LEU A 36 -3.47 4.96 -4.99
C LEU A 36 -2.53 4.02 -4.23
N SER A 37 -2.96 2.79 -3.97
CA SER A 37 -2.17 1.83 -3.21
C SER A 37 -0.92 1.40 -3.98
N VAL A 38 -1.03 1.15 -5.29
CA VAL A 38 0.11 0.82 -6.15
C VAL A 38 1.09 1.98 -6.20
N THR A 39 0.63 3.18 -6.55
CA THR A 39 1.48 4.38 -6.68
C THR A 39 2.16 4.78 -5.37
N SER A 40 1.54 4.49 -4.22
CA SER A 40 2.15 4.72 -2.90
C SER A 40 3.22 3.68 -2.57
N VAL A 41 2.96 2.39 -2.83
CA VAL A 41 3.94 1.31 -2.58
C VAL A 41 5.14 1.42 -3.53
N THR A 42 4.92 1.83 -4.78
CA THR A 42 6.00 2.09 -5.75
C THR A 42 6.67 3.45 -5.56
N THR A 43 6.22 4.26 -4.58
CA THR A 43 6.73 5.61 -4.28
C THR A 43 6.63 6.59 -5.46
N VAL A 44 5.79 6.31 -6.45
CA VAL A 44 5.56 7.20 -7.59
C VAL A 44 4.79 8.44 -7.15
N GLY A 45 3.72 8.25 -6.37
CA GLY A 45 3.02 9.33 -5.67
C GLY A 45 2.58 10.51 -6.55
N TYR A 46 1.93 10.26 -7.69
CA TYR A 46 1.45 11.31 -8.59
C TYR A 46 0.59 12.38 -7.90
N GLY A 47 -0.13 11.99 -6.83
CA GLY A 47 -0.91 12.92 -6.02
C GLY A 47 -2.30 13.23 -6.60
N ASP A 48 -2.68 12.62 -7.73
CA ASP A 48 -4.02 12.75 -8.31
C ASP A 48 -5.11 12.27 -7.33
N TYR A 49 -4.78 11.23 -6.57
CA TYR A 49 -5.58 10.71 -5.47
C TYR A 49 -4.73 10.71 -4.20
N SER A 50 -5.31 11.11 -3.07
CA SER A 50 -4.63 11.11 -1.78
C SER A 50 -5.60 10.88 -0.64
N PHE A 51 -5.09 10.40 0.50
CA PHE A 51 -5.88 10.33 1.72
C PHE A 51 -6.18 11.75 2.22
N THR A 52 -7.43 12.19 2.09
CA THR A 52 -7.89 13.52 2.52
C THR A 52 -8.31 13.51 3.99
N THR A 53 -8.81 12.38 4.47
CA THR A 53 -9.31 12.23 5.84
C THR A 53 -8.15 12.13 6.82
N VAL A 54 -8.28 12.79 7.98
CA VAL A 54 -7.27 12.74 9.05
C VAL A 54 -6.95 11.29 9.48
N ARG A 55 -7.98 10.44 9.55
CA ARG A 55 -7.85 9.01 9.84
C ARG A 55 -7.14 8.25 8.72
N GLY A 56 -7.49 8.55 7.46
CA GLY A 56 -6.87 8.00 6.26
C GLY A 56 -5.37 8.29 6.22
N ARG A 57 -4.97 9.54 6.52
CA ARG A 57 -3.55 9.95 6.53
C ARG A 57 -2.74 9.25 7.60
N ALA A 58 -3.27 9.17 8.83
CA ALA A 58 -2.59 8.48 9.93
C ALA A 58 -2.45 6.97 9.64
N PHE A 59 -3.48 6.36 9.07
CA PHE A 59 -3.41 4.98 8.60
C PHE A 59 -2.34 4.84 7.51
N ALA A 60 -2.38 5.68 6.47
CA ALA A 60 -1.48 5.61 5.33
C ALA A 60 0.00 5.72 5.73
N THR A 61 0.34 6.58 6.69
CA THR A 61 1.72 6.71 7.19
C THR A 61 2.18 5.45 7.92
N ALA A 62 1.38 4.94 8.86
CA ALA A 62 1.70 3.69 9.56
C ALA A 62 1.76 2.49 8.60
N TRP A 63 0.81 2.44 7.67
CA TRP A 63 0.66 1.42 6.64
C TRP A 63 1.88 1.34 5.71
N LEU A 64 2.35 2.48 5.21
CA LEU A 64 3.52 2.54 4.33
C LEU A 64 4.80 2.11 5.06
N LEU A 65 4.99 2.55 6.31
CA LEU A 65 6.14 2.13 7.12
C LEU A 65 6.18 0.61 7.33
N VAL A 66 5.04 0.01 7.67
CA VAL A 66 4.92 -1.44 7.85
C VAL A 66 5.14 -2.17 6.54
N SER A 67 4.59 -1.66 5.43
CA SER A 67 4.74 -2.26 4.10
C SER A 67 6.19 -2.28 3.64
N THR A 68 6.91 -1.17 3.76
CA THR A 68 8.32 -1.09 3.39
C THR A 68 9.18 -2.01 4.26
N LEU A 69 8.91 -2.08 5.57
CA LEU A 69 9.65 -2.97 6.48
C LEU A 69 9.37 -4.46 6.19
N ALA A 70 8.11 -4.81 5.90
CA ALA A 70 7.72 -6.18 5.57
C ALA A 70 8.39 -6.67 4.28
N VAL A 71 8.41 -5.82 3.24
CA VAL A 71 9.12 -6.11 2.00
C VAL A 71 10.63 -6.23 2.26
N ALA A 72 11.23 -5.30 3.00
CA ALA A 72 12.65 -5.35 3.34
C ALA A 72 13.03 -6.64 4.09
N ARG A 73 12.21 -7.07 5.06
CA ARG A 73 12.39 -8.35 5.75
C ARG A 73 12.26 -9.53 4.81
N ALA A 74 11.31 -9.52 3.88
CA ALA A 74 11.13 -10.59 2.89
C ALA A 74 12.32 -10.76 1.93
N PHE A 75 13.11 -9.70 1.70
CA PHE A 75 14.36 -9.79 0.92
C PHE A 75 15.55 -10.31 1.74
N LEU A 76 15.59 -10.02 3.04
CA LEU A 76 16.69 -10.40 3.93
C LEU A 76 16.67 -11.88 4.35
N TYR A 77 15.49 -12.49 4.45
CA TYR A 77 15.33 -13.94 4.68
C TYR A 77 15.42 -14.73 3.35
#